data_AF-A0A072TXW8-F1
#
_entry.id   AF-A0A072TXW8-F1
#
_cell.length_a   1.000
_cell.length_b   1.000
_cell.length_c   1.000
_cell.angle_alpha   90.00
_cell.angle_beta   90.00
_cell.angle_gamma   90.00
#
_symmetry.space_group_name_H-M   'P 1'
#
loop_
_entity.id
_entity.type
_entity.pdbx_description
1 polymer ?
#
loop_
_entity_poly.entity_id
_entity_poly.type
_entity_poly.pdbx_seq_one_letter_code
_entity_poly.pdbx_strand_id
1 'polypeptide(L)' 'MQREKNMDKTLKFVYFVILFLSLFLLITISNSFQYHVVSPCLSDKDCFRTSANNIRCRKGFCVPI' A
#
# COMPACT_ATOMS: atom_id res chain seq x y z
N MET A 1 -40.90 -12.49 -15.14
CA MET A 1 -40.55 -12.13 -13.75
C MET A 1 -39.31 -12.80 -13.15
N GLN A 2 -38.72 -13.86 -13.73
CA GLN A 2 -37.45 -14.43 -13.21
C GLN A 2 -36.18 -13.67 -13.65
N ARG A 3 -36.24 -12.91 -14.76
CA ARG A 3 -35.07 -12.21 -15.34
C ARG A 3 -34.58 -11.03 -14.49
N GLU A 4 -35.49 -10.31 -13.81
CA GLU A 4 -35.15 -9.18 -12.92
C GLU A 4 -34.47 -9.64 -11.61
N LYS A 5 -34.89 -10.78 -11.04
CA LYS A 5 -34.29 -11.38 -9.83
C LYS A 5 -32.88 -11.95 -10.04
N ASN A 6 -32.46 -12.12 -11.29
CA ASN A 6 -31.12 -12.61 -11.60
C ASN A 6 -30.17 -11.44 -11.85
N MET A 7 -30.65 -10.36 -12.49
CA MET A 7 -29.90 -9.11 -12.65
C MET A 7 -29.51 -8.50 -11.31
N ASP A 8 -30.40 -8.50 -10.30
CA ASP A 8 -30.08 -7.92 -8.98
C ASP A 8 -28.92 -8.64 -8.28
N LYS A 9 -28.91 -9.97 -8.34
CA LYS A 9 -27.84 -10.80 -7.76
C LYS A 9 -26.52 -10.62 -8.51
N THR A 10 -26.56 -10.57 -9.85
CA THR A 10 -25.37 -10.32 -10.66
C THR A 10 -24.82 -8.92 -10.41
N LEU A 11 -25.67 -7.89 -10.32
CA LEU A 11 -25.25 -6.52 -10.00
C LEU A 11 -24.61 -6.42 -8.61
N LYS A 12 -25.20 -7.07 -7.59
CA LYS A 12 -24.62 -7.14 -6.25
C LYS A 12 -23.26 -7.84 -6.24
N PHE A 13 -23.12 -8.92 -6.99
CA PHE A 13 -21.86 -9.64 -7.10
C PHE A 13 -20.79 -8.80 -7.79
N VAL A 14 -21.12 -8.17 -8.92
CA VAL A 14 -20.21 -7.27 -9.65
C VAL A 14 -19.77 -6.11 -8.76
N TYR A 15 -20.70 -5.52 -8.01
CA TYR A 15 -20.38 -4.47 -7.04
C TYR A 15 -19.37 -4.93 -5.98
N PHE A 16 -19.61 -6.11 -5.39
CA PHE A 16 -18.69 -6.68 -4.40
C PHE A 16 -17.29 -6.93 -4.97
N VAL A 17 -17.21 -7.46 -6.20
CA VAL A 17 -15.93 -7.69 -6.90
C VAL A 17 -15.20 -6.37 -7.15
N ILE A 18 -15.89 -5.34 -7.66
CA ILE A 18 -15.28 -4.02 -7.90
C ILE A 18 -14.76 -3.42 -6.60
N LEU A 19 -15.54 -3.51 -5.52
CA LEU A 19 -15.17 -2.97 -4.21
C LEU A 19 -13.96 -3.71 -3.64
N PHE A 20 -13.93 -5.03 -3.76
CA PHE A 20 -12.79 -5.86 -3.37
C PHE A 20 -11.54 -5.48 -4.15
N LEU A 21 -11.60 -5.41 -5.48
CA LEU A 21 -10.46 -5.01 -6.32
C LEU A 21 -9.96 -3.60 -5.99
N SER A 22 -10.87 -2.67 -5.70
CA SER A 22 -10.52 -1.29 -5.31
C SER A 22 -9.76 -1.25 -3.98
N LEU A 23 -10.18 -2.04 -2.99
CA LEU A 23 -9.46 -2.15 -1.71
C LEU A 23 -8.07 -2.78 -1.89
N PHE A 24 -7.97 -3.84 -2.69
CA PHE A 24 -6.69 -4.47 -3.01
C PHE A 24 -5.74 -3.50 -3.72
N LEU A 25 -6.27 -2.70 -4.66
CA LEU A 25 -5.50 -1.68 -5.36
C LEU A 25 -4.99 -0.62 -4.37
N LEU A 26 -5.85 -0.09 -3.49
CA LEU A 26 -5.46 0.88 -2.46
C LEU A 26 -4.37 0.34 -1.53
N ILE A 27 -4.51 -0.91 -1.07
CA ILE A 27 -3.49 -1.56 -0.23
C ILE A 27 -2.17 -1.70 -0.99
N THR A 28 -2.21 -2.10 -2.27
CA THR A 28 -1.01 -2.26 -3.10
C THR A 28 -0.31 -0.92 -3.30
N ILE A 29 -1.06 0.13 -3.65
CA ILE A 29 -0.52 1.49 -3.82
C ILE A 29 0.06 1.98 -2.48
N SER A 30 -0.66 1.83 -1.38
CA SER A 30 -0.20 2.29 -0.05
C SER A 30 1.08 1.59 0.40
N ASN A 31 1.17 0.27 0.19
CA ASN A 31 2.41 -0.47 0.46
C ASN A 31 3.54 -0.02 -0.45
N SER A 32 3.30 0.10 -1.77
CA SER A 32 4.32 0.59 -2.71
C SER A 32 4.81 2.00 -2.33
N PHE A 33 3.91 2.88 -1.89
CA PHE A 33 4.26 4.21 -1.41
C PHE A 33 5.10 4.14 -0.14
N GLN A 34 4.77 3.26 0.82
CA GLN A 34 5.64 3.02 1.97
C GLN A 34 7.04 2.54 1.56
N TYR A 35 7.17 1.64 0.59
CA TYR A 35 8.48 1.22 0.07
C TYR A 35 9.25 2.36 -0.62
N HIS A 36 8.55 3.28 -1.29
CA HIS A 36 9.15 4.46 -1.92
C HIS A 36 9.48 5.60 -0.93
N VAL A 37 8.79 5.69 0.21
CA VAL A 37 9.06 6.67 1.27
C VAL A 37 10.32 6.31 2.06
N VAL A 38 10.71 5.04 2.09
CA VAL A 38 12.05 4.68 2.56
C VAL A 38 13.03 5.11 1.48
N SER A 39 13.56 6.32 1.59
CA SER A 39 14.49 6.83 0.59
C SER A 39 15.64 5.84 0.43
N PRO A 40 16.03 5.53 -0.82
CA PRO A 40 17.21 4.74 -1.05
C PRO A 40 18.40 5.48 -0.45
N CYS A 41 19.04 4.90 0.56
CA CYS A 41 20.23 5.47 1.20
C CYS A 41 21.48 4.74 0.69
N LEU A 42 22.56 5.48 0.44
CA LEU A 42 23.88 4.93 0.11
C LEU A 42 24.78 4.95 1.35
N SER A 43 24.59 5.95 2.21
CA SER A 43 25.32 6.15 3.45
C SER A 43 24.37 6.50 4.59
N ASP A 44 24.80 6.27 5.83
CA ASP A 44 24.08 6.67 7.05
C ASP A 44 23.74 8.17 7.08
N LYS A 45 24.47 8.98 6.31
CA LYS A 45 24.27 10.44 6.20
C LYS A 45 23.07 10.83 5.33
N ASP A 46 22.61 9.94 4.44
CA ASP A 46 21.45 10.18 3.57
C ASP A 46 20.12 10.05 4.34
N CYS A 47 20.15 9.37 5.48
CA CYS A 47 19.00 9.23 6.35
C CYS A 47 18.80 10.51 7.15
N PHE A 48 17.59 11.07 7.10
CA PHE A 48 17.23 12.24 7.88
C PHE A 48 17.30 11.88 9.37
N ARG A 49 18.33 12.37 10.06
CA ARG A 49 18.48 12.19 11.51
C ARG A 49 17.45 13.04 12.23
N THR A 50 16.31 12.45 12.56
CA THR A 50 15.43 12.99 13.60
C THR A 50 16.09 12.70 14.95
N SER A 51 16.27 13.75 15.77
CA SER A 51 17.01 13.70 17.04
C SER A 51 16.51 12.66 18.05
N ALA A 52 15.33 12.07 17.81
CA ALA A 52 14.72 11.06 18.67
C ALA A 52 15.26 9.63 18.43
N ASN A 53 15.67 9.28 17.20
CA ASN A 53 15.99 7.88 16.87
C ASN A 53 17.31 7.77 16.09
N ASN A 54 18.19 6.86 16.53
CA ASN A 54 19.38 6.50 15.78
C ASN A 54 18.97 5.72 14.51
N ILE A 55 18.92 6.39 13.36
CA ILE A 55 18.59 5.78 12.08
C ILE A 55 19.89 5.47 11.32
N ARG A 56 20.02 4.28 10.75
CA ARG A 56 21.14 3.85 9.90
C ARG A 56 20.68 3.34 8.56
N CYS A 57 21.57 3.39 7.58
CA CYS A 57 21.35 2.82 6.26
C CYS A 57 21.67 1.31 6.26
N ARG A 58 20.65 0.48 6.00
CA ARG A 58 20.78 -0.98 5.87
C ARG A 58 20.19 -1.41 4.53
N LYS A 59 21.02 -2.02 3.67
CA LYS A 59 20.61 -2.57 2.37
C LYS A 59 19.86 -1.55 1.48
N GLY A 60 20.26 -0.29 1.55
CA GLY A 60 19.60 0.77 0.81
C GLY A 60 18.42 1.43 1.53
N PHE A 61 18.13 1.07 2.78
CA PHE A 61 16.97 1.57 3.51
C PHE A 61 17.34 2.19 4.85
N CYS A 62 16.73 3.33 5.20
CA CYS A 62 16.88 3.95 6.51
C CYS A 62 16.06 3.21 7.56
N VAL A 63 16.73 2.56 8.52
CA VAL A 63 16.10 1.78 9.59
C VAL A 63 16.54 2.28 10.96
N PRO A 64 15.64 2.31 11.97
CA PRO A 64 16.03 2.60 13.34
C PRO A 64 16.91 1.48 13.91
N ILE A 65 17.90 1.86 14.73
CA ILE A 65 18.74 0.97 15.55
C ILE A 65 18.06 0.71 16.89
#